data_AF-A0A372JDN8-F1
#
_entry.id   AF-A0A372JDN8-F1
#
_cell.length_a   1.000
_cell.length_b   1.000
_cell.length_c   1.000
_cell.angle_alpha   90.00
_cell.angle_beta   90.00
_cell.angle_gamma   90.00
#
_symmetry.space_group_name_H-M   'P 1'
#
loop_
_entity.id
_entity.type
_entity.pdbx_description
1 polymer ?
#
loop_
_entity_poly.entity_id
_entity_poly.type
_entity_poly.pdbx_seq_one_letter_code
_entity_poly.pdbx_strand_id
1 'polypeptide(L)'
;RVRAAARLAAVGTATALVAIPLLSDPVTSTLSAADRATGLPVSAERALVRRAPRERLRHLARVRRNKAVARSLMNRFGWRSAAQYRCLERLWTHESHWNERAHSPSGAHGIPQARPGAKMAAAGPHWRSSARTQIRWGLRYIRARYATPCTAWTHWQSANWY
;
A
#
# COMPACT_ATOMS: atom_id res chain seq x y z
N ARG A 1 7.15 39.37 -49.13
CA ARG A 1 7.99 39.52 -50.36
C ARG A 1 9.10 38.47 -50.21
N VAL A 2 9.38 37.47 -51.05
CA VAL A 2 9.04 37.18 -52.45
C VAL A 2 8.94 35.64 -52.64
N ARG A 3 8.22 35.27 -53.71
CA ARG A 3 7.95 33.94 -54.26
C ARG A 3 9.20 33.16 -54.71
N ALA A 4 9.07 31.83 -54.67
CA ALA A 4 9.33 30.82 -55.71
C ALA A 4 10.55 30.94 -56.65
N ALA A 5 11.24 29.81 -56.90
CA ALA A 5 11.31 29.19 -58.23
C ALA A 5 12.16 27.90 -58.23
N ALA A 6 11.69 26.92 -58.99
CA ALA A 6 12.28 25.63 -59.27
C ALA A 6 13.46 25.70 -60.26
N ARG A 7 14.22 24.59 -60.38
CA ARG A 7 14.69 24.05 -61.68
C ARG A 7 15.21 22.61 -61.60
N LEU A 8 14.67 21.77 -62.51
CA LEU A 8 15.19 20.55 -63.15
C LEU A 8 16.65 20.74 -63.63
N ALA A 9 17.48 19.75 -64.00
CA ALA A 9 17.52 18.28 -64.07
C ALA A 9 18.97 17.92 -64.47
N ALA A 10 19.43 16.67 -64.26
CA ALA A 10 20.26 15.93 -65.24
C ALA A 10 20.61 14.52 -64.72
N VAL A 11 20.40 13.55 -65.59
CA VAL A 11 20.76 12.14 -65.48
C VAL A 11 22.23 11.95 -65.86
N GLY A 12 22.95 11.07 -65.17
CA GLY A 12 24.29 10.63 -65.53
C GLY A 12 24.52 9.20 -65.04
N THR A 13 24.42 8.24 -65.96
CA THR A 13 24.70 6.81 -65.78
C THR A 13 26.20 6.56 -65.68
N ALA A 14 26.64 5.84 -64.64
CA ALA A 14 27.93 5.15 -64.64
C ALA A 14 27.74 3.75 -64.05
N THR A 15 27.74 2.77 -64.94
CA THR A 15 27.81 1.34 -64.68
C THR A 15 29.18 0.99 -64.11
N ALA A 16 29.21 0.47 -62.88
CA ALA A 16 30.36 -0.26 -62.36
C ALA A 16 29.87 -1.63 -61.88
N LEU A 17 30.21 -2.66 -62.66
CA LEU A 17 30.12 -4.07 -62.28
C LEU A 17 30.98 -4.30 -61.04
N VAL A 18 30.35 -4.54 -59.90
CA VAL A 18 31.02 -5.12 -58.73
C VAL A 18 30.49 -6.52 -58.56
N ALA A 19 31.42 -7.47 -58.62
CA ALA A 19 31.20 -8.89 -58.48
C ALA A 19 30.45 -9.22 -57.17
N ILE A 20 29.40 -10.01 -57.32
CA ILE A 20 28.62 -10.59 -56.23
C ILE A 20 29.46 -11.72 -55.61
N PRO A 21 29.87 -11.65 -54.33
CA PRO A 21 30.25 -12.87 -53.62
C PRO A 21 28.98 -13.69 -53.38
N LEU A 22 28.94 -14.85 -54.02
CA LEU A 22 27.96 -15.89 -53.79
C LEU A 22 28.20 -16.54 -52.40
N LEU A 23 27.09 -16.74 -51.69
CA LEU A 23 26.91 -17.46 -50.42
C LEU A 23 27.36 -16.75 -49.13
N SER A 24 26.43 -15.95 -48.58
CA SER A 24 26.27 -15.80 -47.13
C SER A 24 24.91 -16.40 -46.75
N ASP A 25 24.95 -17.28 -45.76
CA ASP A 25 23.89 -18.21 -45.37
C ASP A 25 22.54 -17.54 -45.01
N PRO A 26 21.40 -18.24 -45.17
CA PRO A 26 20.16 -17.83 -44.54
C PRO A 26 20.31 -18.05 -43.03
N VAL A 27 20.63 -16.99 -42.28
CA VAL A 27 20.40 -16.97 -40.84
C VAL A 27 18.89 -16.99 -40.64
N THR A 28 18.37 -18.20 -40.65
CA THR A 28 17.01 -18.52 -40.25
C THR A 28 16.97 -18.20 -38.78
N SER A 29 16.35 -17.07 -38.41
CA SER A 29 16.06 -16.70 -37.02
C SER A 29 15.19 -17.79 -36.38
N THR A 30 15.83 -18.86 -35.95
CA THR A 30 15.29 -19.80 -34.98
C THR A 30 15.36 -19.09 -33.65
N LEU A 31 14.26 -18.41 -33.29
CA LEU A 31 13.99 -18.07 -31.90
C LEU A 31 14.09 -19.36 -31.09
N SER A 32 15.25 -19.54 -30.44
CA SER A 32 15.49 -20.65 -29.54
C SER A 32 14.43 -20.64 -28.44
N ALA A 33 13.88 -21.81 -28.13
CA ALA A 33 12.91 -22.01 -27.06
C ALA A 33 13.44 -21.62 -25.66
N ALA A 34 14.70 -21.21 -25.55
CA ALA A 34 15.36 -20.79 -24.32
C ALA A 34 14.90 -19.42 -23.77
N ASP A 35 14.29 -18.53 -24.58
CA ASP A 35 13.84 -17.20 -24.13
C ASP A 35 12.48 -17.18 -23.41
N ARG A 36 11.90 -18.35 -23.08
CA ARG A 36 10.55 -18.43 -22.48
C ARG A 36 10.50 -18.60 -20.95
N ALA A 37 11.60 -18.51 -20.23
CA ALA A 37 11.64 -18.94 -18.82
C ALA A 37 11.87 -17.85 -17.76
N THR A 38 11.59 -16.57 -18.03
CA THR A 38 11.66 -15.49 -17.00
C THR A 38 10.31 -14.86 -16.66
N GLY A 39 9.23 -15.22 -17.35
CA GLY A 39 7.87 -14.75 -17.06
C GLY A 39 7.09 -15.72 -16.18
N LEU A 40 6.46 -15.24 -15.11
CA LEU A 40 5.33 -15.96 -14.49
C LEU A 40 4.33 -16.33 -15.59
N PRO A 41 3.71 -17.52 -15.56
CA PRO A 41 2.71 -17.86 -16.57
C PRO A 41 1.62 -16.79 -16.57
N VAL A 42 1.18 -16.34 -17.75
CA VAL A 42 0.15 -15.29 -17.92
C VAL A 42 -1.11 -15.55 -17.06
N SER A 43 -1.40 -16.83 -16.77
CA SER A 43 -2.44 -17.27 -15.84
C SER A 43 -2.21 -16.83 -14.38
N ALA A 44 -0.97 -16.90 -13.88
CA ALA A 44 -0.59 -16.44 -12.54
C ALA A 44 -0.63 -14.91 -12.44
N GLU A 45 -0.17 -14.19 -13.47
CA GLU A 45 -0.26 -12.74 -13.52
C GLU A 45 -1.71 -12.26 -13.51
N ARG A 46 -2.58 -12.84 -14.34
CA ARG A 46 -4.03 -12.58 -14.34
C ARG A 46 -4.68 -12.89 -12.99
N ALA A 47 -4.24 -13.93 -12.29
CA ALA A 47 -4.73 -14.27 -10.95
C ALA A 47 -4.31 -13.23 -9.89
N LEU A 48 -3.07 -12.71 -9.95
CA LEU A 48 -2.56 -11.66 -9.07
C LEU A 48 -3.30 -10.33 -9.28
N VAL A 49 -3.50 -9.91 -10.53
CA VAL A 49 -4.26 -8.70 -10.87
C VAL A 49 -5.70 -8.77 -10.34
N ARG A 50 -6.36 -9.94 -10.43
CA ARG A 50 -7.70 -10.15 -9.84
C ARG A 50 -7.71 -10.20 -8.31
N ARG A 51 -6.60 -10.60 -7.68
CA ARG A 51 -6.47 -10.77 -6.22
C ARG A 51 -6.29 -9.43 -5.51
N ALA A 52 -5.49 -8.52 -6.05
CA ALA A 52 -5.15 -7.26 -5.40
C ALA A 52 -6.37 -6.38 -5.02
N PRO A 53 -7.39 -6.19 -5.89
CA PRO A 53 -8.60 -5.46 -5.52
C PRO A 53 -9.36 -6.14 -4.37
N ARG A 54 -9.47 -7.47 -4.40
CA ARG A 54 -10.18 -8.24 -3.37
C ARG A 54 -9.49 -8.13 -2.01
N GLU A 55 -8.16 -8.14 -1.96
CA GLU A 55 -7.42 -7.97 -0.72
C GLU A 55 -7.55 -6.56 -0.14
N ARG A 56 -7.46 -5.54 -1.00
CA ARG A 56 -7.72 -4.15 -0.61
C ARG A 56 -9.13 -4.00 -0.03
N LEU A 57 -10.16 -4.53 -0.69
CA LEU A 57 -11.54 -4.48 -0.18
C LEU A 57 -11.70 -5.20 1.16
N ARG A 58 -11.07 -6.37 1.32
CA ARG A 58 -11.05 -7.10 2.60
C ARG A 58 -10.38 -6.29 3.71
N HIS A 59 -9.28 -5.60 3.40
CA HIS A 59 -8.60 -4.73 4.35
C HIS A 59 -9.50 -3.54 4.75
N LEU A 60 -10.10 -2.83 3.80
CA LEU A 60 -11.02 -1.73 4.09
C LEU A 60 -12.25 -2.19 4.89
N ALA A 61 -12.76 -3.40 4.62
CA ALA A 61 -13.82 -3.99 5.42
C ALA A 61 -13.39 -4.27 6.88
N ARG A 62 -12.16 -4.74 7.10
CA ARG A 62 -11.60 -4.89 8.47
C ARG A 62 -11.47 -3.54 9.16
N VAL A 63 -10.89 -2.54 8.49
CA VAL A 63 -10.76 -1.17 9.03
C VAL A 63 -12.12 -0.61 9.47
N ARG A 64 -13.16 -0.74 8.62
CA ARG A 64 -14.52 -0.30 8.97
C ARG A 64 -15.07 -1.03 10.21
N ARG A 65 -14.88 -2.36 10.30
CA ARG A 65 -15.29 -3.13 11.48
C ARG A 65 -14.54 -2.71 12.74
N ASN A 66 -13.23 -2.49 12.64
CA ASN A 66 -12.40 -2.05 13.77
C ASN A 66 -12.86 -0.68 14.29
N LYS A 67 -13.12 0.27 13.38
CA LYS A 67 -13.70 1.59 13.71
C LYS A 67 -15.05 1.47 14.42
N ALA A 68 -15.95 0.60 13.93
CA ALA A 68 -17.25 0.37 14.56
C ALA A 68 -17.12 -0.23 15.98
N VAL A 69 -16.21 -1.18 16.18
CA VAL A 69 -15.90 -1.75 17.50
C VAL A 69 -15.38 -0.68 18.45
N ALA A 70 -14.48 0.20 17.99
CA ALA A 70 -13.99 1.32 18.80
C ALA A 70 -15.12 2.26 19.20
N ARG A 71 -15.97 2.67 18.25
CA ARG A 71 -17.12 3.54 18.54
C ARG A 71 -18.04 2.94 19.60
N SER A 72 -18.34 1.64 19.51
CA SER A 72 -19.15 0.93 20.51
C SER A 72 -18.47 0.89 21.88
N LEU A 73 -17.16 0.63 21.93
CA LEU A 73 -16.42 0.54 23.19
C LEU A 73 -16.21 1.91 23.85
N MET A 74 -15.98 2.98 23.09
CA MET A 74 -15.80 4.34 23.63
C MET A 74 -16.94 4.80 24.53
N ASN A 75 -18.18 4.39 24.23
CA ASN A 75 -19.35 4.68 25.07
C ASN A 75 -19.17 4.16 26.51
N ARG A 76 -18.50 3.01 26.68
CA ARG A 76 -18.23 2.42 28.01
C ARG A 76 -17.17 3.20 28.79
N PHE A 77 -16.39 4.05 28.13
CA PHE A 77 -15.40 4.92 28.75
C PHE A 77 -15.94 6.33 29.04
N GLY A 78 -17.21 6.60 28.71
CA GLY A 78 -17.84 7.92 28.82
C GLY A 78 -17.60 8.85 27.62
N TRP A 79 -16.88 8.40 26.60
CA TRP A 79 -16.54 9.22 25.42
C TRP A 79 -17.59 9.05 24.31
N ARG A 80 -18.77 9.64 24.52
CA ARG A 80 -19.93 9.50 23.61
C ARG A 80 -19.94 10.52 22.46
N SER A 81 -19.19 11.61 22.59
CA SER A 81 -19.23 12.71 21.63
C SER A 81 -18.52 12.37 20.32
N ALA A 82 -19.03 12.92 19.21
CA ALA A 82 -18.39 12.77 17.90
C ALA A 82 -16.98 13.37 17.87
N ALA A 83 -16.72 14.43 18.65
CA ALA A 83 -15.40 15.05 18.77
C ALA A 83 -14.36 14.07 19.31
N GLN A 84 -14.65 13.36 20.40
CA GLN A 84 -13.73 12.38 20.97
C GLN A 84 -13.43 11.24 19.99
N TYR A 85 -14.44 10.77 19.26
CA TYR A 85 -14.24 9.76 18.23
C TYR A 85 -13.34 10.26 17.09
N ARG A 86 -13.53 11.49 16.60
CA ARG A 86 -12.68 12.06 15.55
C ARG A 86 -11.21 12.15 15.97
N CYS A 87 -10.94 12.53 17.23
CA CYS A 87 -9.58 12.56 17.77
C CYS A 87 -8.96 11.15 17.82
N LEU A 88 -9.70 10.16 18.33
CA LEU A 88 -9.25 8.76 18.32
C LEU A 88 -8.98 8.25 16.91
N GLU A 89 -9.86 8.62 15.98
CA GLU A 89 -9.76 8.19 14.58
C GLU A 89 -8.52 8.73 13.90
N ARG A 90 -8.18 10.00 14.10
CA ARG A 90 -6.91 10.54 13.60
C ARG A 90 -5.72 9.84 14.24
N LEU A 91 -5.71 9.74 15.58
CA LEU A 91 -4.63 9.12 16.33
C LEU A 91 -4.33 7.70 15.81
N TRP A 92 -5.30 6.80 15.82
CA TRP A 92 -5.08 5.42 15.39
C TRP A 92 -4.96 5.23 13.87
N THR A 93 -5.36 6.23 13.07
CA THR A 93 -5.01 6.25 11.64
C THR A 93 -3.52 6.45 11.48
N HIS A 94 -2.91 7.40 12.20
CA HIS A 94 -1.46 7.61 12.16
C HIS A 94 -0.69 6.41 12.72
N GLU A 95 -1.18 5.79 13.80
CA GLU A 95 -0.49 4.65 14.41
C GLU A 95 -0.45 3.41 13.50
N SER A 96 -1.56 3.06 12.85
CA SER A 96 -1.67 1.74 12.20
C SER A 96 -2.60 1.69 11.00
N HIS A 97 -3.18 2.82 10.60
CA HIS A 97 -4.31 2.85 9.67
C HIS A 97 -5.42 1.88 10.08
N TRP A 98 -5.64 1.75 11.40
CA TRP A 98 -6.63 0.84 11.99
C TRP A 98 -6.40 -0.66 11.68
N ASN A 99 -5.18 -1.06 11.34
CA ASN A 99 -4.85 -2.45 11.07
C ASN A 99 -4.50 -3.21 12.36
N GLU A 100 -5.32 -4.20 12.74
CA GLU A 100 -5.08 -5.04 13.91
C GLU A 100 -3.86 -5.96 13.80
N ARG A 101 -3.28 -6.05 12.61
CA ARG A 101 -2.06 -6.81 12.32
C ARG A 101 -0.84 -5.92 12.06
N ALA A 102 -0.95 -4.60 12.23
CA ALA A 102 0.19 -3.71 12.08
C ALA A 102 1.30 -4.09 13.07
N HIS A 103 2.53 -4.18 12.59
CA HIS A 103 3.68 -4.52 13.40
C HIS A 103 4.89 -3.72 12.92
N SER A 104 5.75 -3.31 13.85
CA SER A 104 7.01 -2.63 13.54
C SER A 104 8.21 -3.39 14.12
N PRO A 105 9.42 -3.27 13.52
CA PRO A 105 10.63 -3.90 14.04
C PRO A 105 10.96 -3.49 15.49
N SER A 106 10.49 -2.33 15.93
CA SER A 106 10.68 -1.81 17.27
C SER A 106 9.76 -2.46 18.33
N GLY A 107 8.97 -3.46 17.91
CA GLY A 107 8.11 -4.28 18.77
C GLY A 107 6.70 -3.73 19.00
N ALA A 108 6.31 -2.66 18.28
CA ALA A 108 4.95 -2.14 18.36
C ALA A 108 3.96 -3.05 17.63
N HIS A 109 2.75 -3.20 18.16
CA HIS A 109 1.74 -4.11 17.58
C HIS A 109 0.32 -3.56 17.63
N GLY A 110 -0.43 -3.88 16.58
CA GLY A 110 -1.88 -3.72 16.50
C GLY A 110 -2.36 -2.30 16.28
N ILE A 111 -3.66 -2.10 16.44
CA ILE A 111 -4.32 -0.80 16.23
C ILE A 111 -3.67 0.33 17.04
N PRO A 112 -3.40 0.17 18.36
CA PRO A 112 -2.84 1.24 19.18
C PRO A 112 -1.30 1.27 19.18
N GLN A 113 -0.63 0.44 18.35
CA GLN A 113 0.83 0.30 18.33
C GLN A 113 1.45 0.11 19.75
N ALA A 114 0.90 -0.82 20.52
CA ALA A 114 1.32 -1.07 21.89
C ALA A 114 2.78 -1.57 21.98
N ARG A 115 3.57 -1.02 22.91
CA ARG A 115 4.97 -1.41 23.16
C ARG A 115 5.22 -1.85 24.61
N PRO A 116 5.65 -3.12 24.86
CA PRO A 116 5.53 -4.26 23.94
C PRO A 116 4.07 -4.65 23.71
N GLY A 117 3.77 -5.21 22.54
CA GLY A 117 2.41 -5.62 22.16
C GLY A 117 1.73 -6.59 23.15
N ALA A 118 2.51 -7.42 23.84
CA ALA A 118 2.04 -8.40 24.82
C ALA A 118 1.23 -7.79 25.98
N LYS A 119 1.42 -6.50 26.29
CA LYS A 119 0.62 -5.79 27.31
C LYS A 119 -0.89 -5.83 27.01
N MET A 120 -1.28 -6.00 25.75
CA MET A 120 -2.68 -6.12 25.35
C MET A 120 -3.35 -7.40 25.87
N ALA A 121 -2.60 -8.42 26.31
CA ALA A 121 -3.14 -9.62 26.93
C ALA A 121 -3.98 -9.31 28.19
N ALA A 122 -3.64 -8.26 28.94
CA ALA A 122 -4.40 -7.81 30.11
C ALA A 122 -5.80 -7.27 29.76
N ALA A 123 -6.08 -7.02 28.48
CA ALA A 123 -7.41 -6.63 28.00
C ALA A 123 -8.23 -7.80 27.46
N GLY A 124 -7.67 -9.01 27.33
CA GLY A 124 -8.40 -10.19 26.88
C GLY A 124 -7.54 -11.18 26.06
N PRO A 125 -8.12 -12.32 25.68
CA PRO A 125 -7.44 -13.34 24.89
C PRO A 125 -7.16 -12.87 23.45
N HIS A 126 -6.31 -13.63 22.76
CA HIS A 126 -5.95 -13.44 21.35
C HIS A 126 -5.52 -12.00 21.00
N TRP A 127 -4.77 -11.35 21.91
CA TRP A 127 -4.38 -9.94 21.77
C TRP A 127 -3.66 -9.62 20.46
N ARG A 128 -2.95 -10.59 19.86
CA ARG A 128 -2.26 -10.42 18.56
C ARG A 128 -3.21 -10.21 17.38
N SER A 129 -4.42 -10.76 17.42
CA SER A 129 -5.34 -10.80 16.26
C SER A 129 -6.74 -10.23 16.55
N SER A 130 -7.12 -10.11 17.82
CA SER A 130 -8.43 -9.59 18.23
C SER A 130 -8.43 -8.06 18.27
N ALA A 131 -9.02 -7.43 17.27
CA ALA A 131 -9.23 -5.98 17.25
C ALA A 131 -9.96 -5.49 18.51
N ARG A 132 -10.96 -6.24 19.01
CA ARG A 132 -11.69 -5.90 20.25
C ARG A 132 -10.76 -5.85 21.47
N THR A 133 -9.84 -6.81 21.60
CA THR A 133 -8.86 -6.85 22.69
C THR A 133 -7.90 -5.66 22.58
N GLN A 134 -7.36 -5.42 21.38
CA GLN A 134 -6.43 -4.32 21.13
C GLN A 134 -7.06 -2.94 21.40
N ILE A 135 -8.27 -2.72 20.87
CA ILE A 135 -9.03 -1.48 21.07
C ILE A 135 -9.33 -1.28 22.55
N ARG A 136 -9.80 -2.32 23.26
CA ARG A 136 -10.08 -2.23 24.70
C ARG A 136 -8.83 -1.83 25.49
N TRP A 137 -7.69 -2.42 25.18
CA TRP A 137 -6.42 -2.04 25.79
C TRP A 137 -6.06 -0.59 25.48
N GLY A 138 -6.10 -0.19 24.21
CA GLY A 138 -5.76 1.16 23.78
C GLY A 138 -6.64 2.23 24.43
N LEU A 139 -7.95 1.99 24.55
CA LEU A 139 -8.86 2.91 25.26
C LEU A 139 -8.54 3.01 26.76
N ARG A 140 -8.19 1.90 27.43
CA ARG A 140 -7.72 1.92 28.83
C ARG A 140 -6.44 2.73 28.98
N TYR A 141 -5.49 2.53 28.06
CA TYR A 141 -4.22 3.28 28.06
C TYR A 141 -4.45 4.78 27.87
N ILE A 142 -5.29 5.17 26.91
CA ILE A 142 -5.65 6.58 26.68
C ILE A 142 -6.27 7.19 27.94
N ARG A 143 -7.21 6.48 28.58
CA ARG A 143 -7.83 6.98 29.82
C ARG A 143 -6.81 7.16 30.94
N ALA A 144 -5.92 6.20 31.13
CA ALA A 144 -4.94 6.23 32.21
C ALA A 144 -3.84 7.29 32.01
N ARG A 145 -3.45 7.58 30.77
CA ARG A 145 -2.30 8.45 30.46
C ARG A 145 -2.69 9.85 30.04
N TYR A 146 -3.81 10.00 29.34
CA TYR A 146 -4.22 11.25 28.71
C TYR A 146 -5.61 11.71 29.12
N ALA A 147 -6.33 10.94 29.95
CA ALA A 147 -7.73 11.13 30.34
C ALA A 147 -8.75 11.02 29.18
N THR A 148 -8.51 11.62 28.00
CA THR A 148 -9.42 11.58 26.85
C THR A 148 -8.70 11.39 25.51
N PRO A 149 -9.37 10.84 24.47
CA PRO A 149 -8.83 10.75 23.12
C PRO A 149 -8.38 12.07 22.52
N CYS A 150 -9.11 13.16 22.76
CA CYS A 150 -8.69 14.47 22.24
C CYS A 150 -7.42 14.99 22.92
N THR A 151 -7.29 14.83 24.24
CA THR A 151 -6.04 15.16 24.94
C THR A 151 -4.87 14.31 24.43
N ALA A 152 -5.10 13.02 24.18
CA ALA A 152 -4.08 12.14 23.59
C ALA A 152 -3.69 12.60 22.17
N TRP A 153 -4.66 12.99 21.35
CA TRP A 153 -4.41 13.52 20.01
C TRP A 153 -3.64 14.84 20.04
N THR A 154 -4.00 15.78 20.92
CA THR A 154 -3.25 17.03 21.12
C THR A 154 -1.80 16.75 21.51
N HIS A 155 -1.57 15.82 22.44
CA HIS A 155 -0.22 15.41 22.82
C HIS A 155 0.55 14.79 21.64
N TRP A 156 -0.14 13.99 20.79
CA TRP A 156 0.48 13.43 19.58
C TRP A 156 0.89 14.54 18.60
N GLN A 157 0.03 15.55 18.39
CA GLN A 157 0.34 16.68 17.52
C GLN A 157 1.55 17.48 18.03
N SER A 158 1.61 17.78 19.34
CA SER A 158 2.73 18.50 19.93
C SER A 158 4.04 17.72 19.90
N ALA A 159 4.00 16.38 19.92
CA ALA A 159 5.19 15.56 19.83
C ALA A 159 5.73 15.44 18.39
N ASN A 160 4.87 15.62 17.39
CA ASN A 160 5.19 15.51 15.96
C ASN A 160 5.21 16.88 15.23
N TRP A 161 5.14 17.98 15.99
CA TRP A 161 5.27 19.39 15.60
C TRP A 161 4.70 19.73 14.21
N TYR A 162 3.37 19.60 14.08
CA TYR A 162 2.54 20.30 13.09
C TYR A 162 1.91 21.55 13.72
#